data_AF-A0A6L7CKC7-F1
#
_entry.id   AF-A0A6L7CKC7-F1
#
_cell.length_a   1.000
_cell.length_b   1.000
_cell.length_c   1.000
_cell.angle_alpha   90.00
_cell.angle_beta   90.00
_cell.angle_gamma   90.00
#
_symmetry.space_group_name_H-M   'P 1'
#
loop_
_entity.id
_entity.type
_entity.pdbx_description
1 polymer ?
#
loop_
_entity_poly.entity_id
_entity_poly.type
_entity_poly.pdbx_seq_one_letter_code
_entity_poly.pdbx_strand_id
1 'polypeptide(L)'
;LVTIDPLNTETSNFWQNHGELNEVDSSKIQTEVFRLPSTCFAEENGSIVNSGRWLQWHWKGADAPGIALTDGEILSGIFLRLRKMYAEQGGANPDQVLNMTWNYAIPHEPSSEEVAMESNGKALADITDPATGAVIVKKGQQLSSFAQLRDDGTTSCGCWIFAGSWTPEGNQMARRDNADPSGLGNTLGWAWAWPLNRRILYNRASADPQGNPWDPK
;
A
#
# COMPACT_ATOMS: atom_id res chain seq x y z
N LEU A 1 -4.75 -25.42 2.77
CA LEU A 1 -4.87 -24.32 1.79
C LEU A 1 -5.84 -23.30 2.34
N VAL A 2 -5.49 -22.02 2.31
CA VAL A 2 -6.41 -20.91 2.61
C VAL A 2 -6.50 -20.07 1.34
N THR A 3 -7.72 -19.83 0.85
CA THR A 3 -7.99 -18.93 -0.28
C THR A 3 -8.81 -17.74 0.22
N ILE A 4 -8.40 -16.54 -0.17
CA ILE A 4 -9.08 -15.28 0.13
C ILE A 4 -9.41 -14.65 -1.22
N ASP A 5 -10.70 -14.54 -1.55
CA ASP A 5 -11.15 -14.06 -2.86
C ASP A 5 -12.62 -13.61 -2.79
N PRO A 6 -13.03 -12.55 -3.52
CA PRO A 6 -14.45 -12.18 -3.63
C PRO A 6 -15.27 -13.17 -4.46
N LEU A 7 -14.63 -14.07 -5.21
CA LEU A 7 -15.25 -15.04 -6.10
C LEU A 7 -14.82 -16.47 -5.79
N ASN A 8 -15.56 -17.41 -6.39
CA ASN A 8 -15.14 -18.79 -6.39
C ASN A 8 -14.11 -19.02 -7.51
N THR A 9 -12.99 -19.67 -7.20
CA THR A 9 -11.88 -19.88 -8.14
C THR A 9 -11.55 -21.36 -8.29
N GLU A 10 -10.96 -21.74 -9.43
CA GLU A 10 -10.51 -23.11 -9.71
C GLU A 10 -9.53 -23.59 -8.64
N THR A 11 -8.60 -22.74 -8.21
CA THR A 11 -7.67 -23.04 -7.11
C THR A 11 -8.39 -23.43 -5.82
N SER A 12 -9.48 -22.76 -5.46
CA SER A 12 -10.24 -23.09 -4.24
C SER A 12 -11.03 -24.41 -4.33
N ASN A 13 -11.31 -24.88 -5.56
CA ASN A 13 -12.05 -26.11 -5.83
C ASN A 13 -11.21 -27.18 -6.52
N PHE A 14 -9.87 -27.09 -6.47
CA PHE A 14 -8.98 -28.03 -7.15
C PHE A 14 -9.24 -29.50 -6.76
N TRP A 15 -9.81 -29.71 -5.57
CA TRP A 15 -10.16 -31.00 -5.00
C TRP A 15 -11.49 -31.59 -5.53
N GLN A 16 -12.32 -30.80 -6.23
CA GLN A 16 -13.61 -31.23 -6.78
C GLN A 16 -13.44 -31.71 -8.22
N ASN A 17 -14.08 -32.83 -8.56
CA ASN A 17 -14.14 -33.30 -9.94
C ASN A 17 -15.06 -32.42 -10.79
N HIS A 18 -14.58 -31.95 -11.94
CA HIS A 18 -15.36 -31.20 -12.93
C HIS A 18 -15.27 -31.82 -14.35
N GLY A 19 -15.28 -33.16 -14.44
CA GLY A 19 -15.12 -33.88 -15.70
C GLY A 19 -13.75 -33.61 -16.34
N GLU A 20 -13.70 -33.51 -17.65
CA GLU A 20 -12.45 -33.27 -18.41
C GLU A 20 -11.72 -31.98 -18.01
N LEU A 21 -12.43 -31.00 -17.41
CA LEU A 21 -11.86 -29.73 -16.98
C LEU A 21 -11.10 -29.84 -15.65
N ASN A 22 -11.41 -30.83 -14.81
CA ASN A 22 -10.65 -31.17 -13.60
C ASN A 22 -10.95 -32.62 -13.17
N GLU A 23 -10.31 -33.59 -13.82
CA GLU A 23 -10.58 -35.01 -13.59
C GLU A 23 -9.81 -35.52 -12.37
N VAL A 24 -10.34 -35.26 -11.17
CA VAL A 24 -9.74 -35.67 -9.88
C VAL A 24 -10.64 -36.61 -9.08
N ASP A 25 -10.06 -37.38 -8.18
CA ASP A 25 -10.77 -38.20 -7.19
C ASP A 25 -10.68 -37.52 -5.81
N SER A 26 -11.75 -36.81 -5.42
CA SER A 26 -11.79 -36.03 -4.17
C SER A 26 -11.48 -36.88 -2.93
N SER A 27 -11.81 -38.17 -2.93
CA SER A 27 -11.56 -39.05 -1.78
C SER A 27 -10.07 -39.28 -1.50
N LYS A 28 -9.21 -39.06 -2.50
CA LYS A 28 -7.75 -39.21 -2.40
C LYS A 28 -7.04 -37.91 -2.02
N ILE A 29 -7.75 -36.78 -1.96
CA ILE A 29 -7.17 -35.47 -1.68
C ILE A 29 -7.38 -35.14 -0.20
N GLN A 30 -6.30 -35.12 0.57
CA GLN A 30 -6.33 -34.93 2.02
C GLN A 30 -6.12 -33.47 2.45
N THR A 31 -6.04 -32.54 1.50
CA THR A 31 -5.79 -31.13 1.78
C THR A 31 -6.99 -30.49 2.47
N GLU A 32 -6.80 -29.94 3.66
CA GLU A 32 -7.79 -29.07 4.29
C GLU A 32 -7.86 -27.72 3.56
N VAL A 33 -9.06 -27.29 3.17
CA VAL A 33 -9.28 -26.06 2.40
C VAL A 33 -10.22 -25.12 3.15
N PHE A 34 -9.75 -23.91 3.46
CA PHE A 34 -10.57 -22.81 3.96
C PHE A 34 -10.75 -21.78 2.85
N ARG A 35 -12.01 -21.42 2.54
CA ARG A 35 -12.34 -20.37 1.59
C ARG A 35 -12.96 -19.19 2.33
N LEU A 36 -12.27 -18.07 2.36
CA LEU A 36 -12.64 -16.87 3.09
C LEU A 36 -13.11 -15.80 2.08
N PRO A 37 -14.38 -15.36 2.13
CA PRO A 37 -14.88 -14.38 1.17
C PRO A 37 -14.32 -13.00 1.50
N SER A 38 -13.65 -12.37 0.53
CA SER A 38 -13.20 -10.97 0.64
C SER A 38 -14.08 -10.01 -0.15
N THR A 39 -13.79 -8.74 0.02
CA THR A 39 -14.29 -7.60 -0.77
C THR A 39 -13.73 -7.57 -2.18
N CYS A 40 -14.38 -6.81 -3.07
CA CYS A 40 -13.83 -6.38 -4.35
C CYS A 40 -13.47 -4.87 -4.33
N PHE A 41 -12.88 -4.37 -5.43
CA PHE A 41 -12.42 -2.98 -5.56
C PHE A 41 -13.48 -1.89 -5.28
N ALA A 42 -14.77 -2.22 -5.40
CA ALA A 42 -15.87 -1.27 -5.20
C ALA A 42 -16.34 -1.19 -3.73
N GLU A 43 -15.84 -2.07 -2.87
CA GLU A 43 -16.35 -2.27 -1.50
C GLU A 43 -15.38 -1.75 -0.43
N GLU A 44 -14.29 -1.11 -0.86
CA GLU A 44 -13.25 -0.51 -0.03
C GLU A 44 -12.76 0.83 -0.59
N ASN A 45 -12.16 1.63 0.28
CA ASN A 45 -11.30 2.76 -0.09
C ASN A 45 -9.84 2.32 -0.01
N GLY A 46 -9.00 2.87 -0.88
CA GLY A 46 -7.59 2.50 -0.92
C GLY A 46 -6.88 3.09 -2.13
N SER A 47 -5.66 2.65 -2.39
CA SER A 47 -4.88 3.09 -3.54
C SER A 47 -4.34 1.93 -4.36
N ILE A 48 -4.31 2.13 -5.67
CA ILE A 48 -3.64 1.22 -6.61
C ILE A 48 -2.69 2.02 -7.50
N VAL A 49 -1.63 1.36 -7.98
CA VAL A 49 -0.59 1.99 -8.81
C VAL A 49 -0.77 1.54 -10.25
N ASN A 50 -1.02 2.48 -11.16
CA ASN A 50 -1.10 2.15 -12.59
C ASN A 50 0.29 2.02 -13.24
N SER A 51 0.33 1.60 -14.50
CA SER A 51 1.59 1.46 -15.26
C SER A 51 2.38 2.77 -15.42
N GLY A 52 1.71 3.92 -15.31
CA GLY A 52 2.33 5.25 -15.32
C GLY A 52 2.94 5.66 -13.97
N ARG A 53 2.91 4.76 -12.97
CA ARG A 53 3.36 4.96 -11.58
C ARG A 53 2.44 5.85 -10.74
N TRP A 54 1.21 6.09 -11.17
CA TRP A 54 0.28 6.95 -10.44
C TRP A 54 -0.38 6.12 -9.34
N LEU A 55 -0.14 6.50 -8.09
CA LEU A 55 -0.92 6.06 -6.93
C LEU A 55 -2.24 6.80 -7.00
N GLN A 56 -3.32 6.07 -7.22
CA GLN A 56 -4.66 6.63 -7.40
C GLN A 56 -5.57 6.13 -6.28
N TRP A 57 -6.15 7.07 -5.55
CA TRP A 57 -7.13 6.77 -4.51
C TRP A 57 -8.49 6.45 -5.12
N HIS A 58 -9.18 5.46 -4.55
CA HIS A 58 -10.58 5.16 -4.82
C HIS A 58 -11.38 5.10 -3.52
N TRP A 59 -12.70 5.17 -3.64
CA TRP A 59 -13.63 5.23 -2.50
C TRP A 59 -14.60 4.07 -2.56
N LYS A 60 -14.93 3.54 -1.38
CA LYS A 60 -15.97 2.54 -1.19
C LYS A 60 -17.31 3.03 -1.74
N GLY A 61 -17.96 2.19 -2.53
CA GLY A 61 -19.29 2.44 -3.11
C GLY A 61 -20.43 1.70 -2.40
N ALA A 62 -20.17 0.52 -1.85
CA ALA A 62 -21.15 -0.29 -1.12
C ALA A 62 -20.47 -1.24 -0.11
N ASP A 63 -21.24 -1.86 0.77
CA ASP A 63 -20.77 -2.97 1.59
C ASP A 63 -20.71 -4.27 0.78
N ALA A 64 -19.81 -5.17 1.19
CA ALA A 64 -19.62 -6.46 0.56
C ALA A 64 -20.82 -7.41 0.79
N PRO A 65 -21.07 -8.37 -0.11
CA PRO A 65 -22.19 -9.28 0.03
C PRO A 65 -22.02 -10.28 1.18
N GLY A 66 -23.10 -10.58 1.89
CA GLY A 66 -23.17 -11.66 2.87
C GLY A 66 -22.30 -11.39 4.10
N ILE A 67 -21.25 -12.20 4.27
CA ILE A 67 -20.31 -12.13 5.42
C ILE A 67 -18.87 -11.84 4.95
N ALA A 68 -18.71 -11.31 3.73
CA ALA A 68 -17.42 -10.92 3.22
C ALA A 68 -16.81 -9.80 4.07
N LEU A 69 -15.49 -9.86 4.25
CA LEU A 69 -14.72 -8.89 5.03
C LEU A 69 -13.63 -8.29 4.13
N THR A 70 -13.06 -7.17 4.56
CA THR A 70 -11.90 -6.60 3.85
C THR A 70 -10.70 -7.55 3.92
N ASP A 71 -9.80 -7.49 2.92
CA ASP A 71 -8.54 -8.26 2.98
C ASP A 71 -7.74 -7.94 4.25
N GLY A 72 -7.74 -6.66 4.66
CA GLY A 72 -7.11 -6.18 5.89
C GLY A 72 -7.68 -6.83 7.16
N GLU A 73 -9.00 -6.94 7.28
CA GLU A 73 -9.65 -7.60 8.42
C GLU A 73 -9.37 -9.11 8.46
N ILE A 74 -9.41 -9.79 7.31
CA ILE A 74 -9.14 -11.23 7.24
C ILE A 74 -7.71 -11.53 7.72
N LEU A 75 -6.73 -10.79 7.18
CA LEU A 75 -5.32 -10.94 7.57
C LEU A 75 -5.12 -10.59 9.05
N SER A 76 -5.74 -9.50 9.53
CA SER A 76 -5.69 -9.11 10.95
C SER A 76 -6.26 -10.19 11.86
N GLY A 77 -7.40 -10.77 11.47
CA GLY A 77 -8.06 -11.83 12.22
C GLY A 77 -7.20 -13.09 12.37
N ILE A 78 -6.47 -13.47 11.31
CA ILE A 78 -5.52 -14.60 11.36
C ILE A 78 -4.31 -14.22 12.22
N PHE A 79 -3.73 -13.05 11.96
CA PHE A 79 -2.50 -12.58 12.59
C PHE A 79 -2.64 -12.39 14.10
N LEU A 80 -3.71 -11.74 14.57
CA LEU A 80 -3.93 -11.48 15.99
C LEU A 80 -4.19 -12.77 16.78
N ARG A 81 -4.88 -13.76 16.18
CA ARG A 81 -5.07 -15.09 16.79
C ARG A 81 -3.74 -15.85 16.89
N LEU A 82 -2.95 -15.85 15.81
CA LEU A 82 -1.61 -16.44 15.81
C LEU A 82 -0.72 -15.81 16.87
N ARG A 83 -0.67 -14.48 16.92
CA ARG A 83 0.11 -13.72 17.90
C ARG A 83 -0.30 -14.03 19.33
N LYS A 84 -1.60 -14.14 19.61
CA LYS A 84 -2.11 -14.56 20.92
C LYS A 84 -1.62 -15.97 21.29
N MET A 85 -1.70 -16.94 20.37
CA MET A 85 -1.20 -18.29 20.61
C MET A 85 0.29 -18.30 20.93
N TYR A 86 1.10 -17.56 20.17
CA TYR A 86 2.54 -17.43 20.44
C TYR A 86 2.85 -16.78 21.80
N ALA A 87 2.07 -15.78 22.20
CA ALA A 87 2.23 -15.13 23.50
C ALA A 87 1.89 -16.06 24.67
N GLU A 88 0.86 -16.91 24.51
CA GLU A 88 0.40 -17.83 25.56
C GLU A 88 1.19 -19.13 25.63
N GLN A 89 1.63 -19.66 24.49
CA GLN A 89 2.16 -21.02 24.35
C GLN A 89 3.65 -21.04 24.00
N GLY A 90 4.24 -19.89 23.67
CA GLY A 90 5.56 -19.83 23.06
C GLY A 90 5.56 -20.44 21.66
N GLY A 91 6.74 -20.85 21.20
CA GLY A 91 6.90 -21.46 19.89
C GLY A 91 8.32 -21.29 19.37
N ALA A 92 8.54 -21.72 18.13
CA ALA A 92 9.80 -21.43 17.45
C ALA A 92 9.84 -19.94 17.07
N ASN A 93 10.88 -19.23 17.51
CA ASN A 93 11.15 -17.84 17.13
C ASN A 93 9.97 -16.86 17.38
N PRO A 94 9.43 -16.81 18.62
CA PRO A 94 8.23 -16.02 18.92
C PRO A 94 8.43 -14.52 18.72
N ASP A 95 9.64 -14.02 18.95
CA ASP A 95 9.98 -12.60 18.91
C ASP A 95 9.64 -11.95 17.56
N GLN A 96 9.76 -12.68 16.44
CA GLN A 96 9.42 -12.13 15.12
C GLN A 96 7.91 -11.90 14.94
N VAL A 97 7.08 -12.76 15.53
CA VAL A 97 5.62 -12.62 15.49
C VAL A 97 5.15 -11.54 16.48
N LEU A 98 5.77 -11.51 17.67
CA LEU A 98 5.38 -10.62 18.76
C LEU A 98 5.83 -9.17 18.56
N ASN A 99 7.01 -8.94 17.95
CA ASN A 99 7.60 -7.60 17.84
C ASN A 99 7.27 -6.85 16.53
N MET A 100 6.63 -7.49 15.56
CA MET A 100 6.13 -6.78 14.37
C MET A 100 5.10 -5.73 14.78
N THR A 101 5.31 -4.47 14.42
CA THR A 101 4.37 -3.38 14.74
C THR A 101 3.00 -3.63 14.11
N TRP A 102 1.93 -3.41 14.88
CA TRP A 102 0.53 -3.50 14.42
C TRP A 102 -0.32 -2.45 15.12
N ASN A 103 0.12 -1.19 15.02
CA ASN A 103 -0.38 -0.07 15.84
C ASN A 103 -1.51 0.69 15.12
N TYR A 104 -2.48 -0.04 14.60
CA TYR A 104 -3.70 0.54 14.01
C TYR A 104 -4.71 0.89 15.11
N ALA A 105 -5.48 1.95 14.89
CA ALA A 105 -6.48 2.43 15.84
C ALA A 105 -7.50 1.34 16.20
N ILE A 106 -7.90 0.54 15.21
CA ILE A 106 -8.70 -0.67 15.39
C ILE A 106 -7.84 -1.86 14.89
N PRO A 107 -7.16 -2.60 15.78
CA PRO A 107 -6.17 -3.60 15.36
C PRO A 107 -6.72 -4.72 14.45
N HIS A 108 -8.02 -5.01 14.53
CA HIS A 108 -8.67 -6.04 13.71
C HIS A 108 -9.23 -5.50 12.40
N GLU A 109 -9.21 -4.17 12.18
CA GLU A 109 -9.70 -3.48 10.99
C GLU A 109 -8.75 -2.30 10.66
N PRO A 110 -7.52 -2.56 10.19
CA PRO A 110 -6.58 -1.50 9.80
C PRO A 110 -7.16 -0.63 8.68
N SER A 111 -7.19 0.69 8.87
CA SER A 111 -7.70 1.57 7.82
C SER A 111 -6.69 1.76 6.68
N SER A 112 -7.20 1.88 5.45
CA SER A 112 -6.39 2.16 4.27
C SER A 112 -5.60 3.47 4.40
N GLU A 113 -6.16 4.46 5.10
CA GLU A 113 -5.51 5.72 5.42
C GLU A 113 -4.29 5.54 6.33
N GLU A 114 -4.42 4.77 7.42
CA GLU A 114 -3.30 4.49 8.32
C GLU A 114 -2.16 3.77 7.59
N VAL A 115 -2.48 2.74 6.81
CA VAL A 115 -1.49 1.96 6.03
C VAL A 115 -0.82 2.82 4.94
N ALA A 116 -1.58 3.72 4.29
CA ALA A 116 -1.04 4.66 3.32
C ALA A 116 -0.10 5.69 3.97
N MET A 117 -0.47 6.20 5.15
CA MET A 117 0.35 7.11 5.94
C MET A 117 1.65 6.45 6.46
N GLU A 118 1.58 5.17 6.82
CA GLU A 118 2.76 4.35 7.15
C GLU A 118 3.65 4.14 5.92
N SER A 119 3.05 3.85 4.76
CA SER A 119 3.76 3.69 3.49
C SER A 119 4.47 4.98 3.07
N ASN A 120 3.83 6.14 3.23
CA ASN A 120 4.44 7.45 3.01
C ASN A 120 5.58 7.72 3.99
N GLY A 121 5.34 7.47 5.27
CA GLY A 121 6.31 7.65 6.34
C GLY A 121 6.18 8.96 7.12
N LYS A 122 6.74 8.96 8.32
CA LYS A 122 6.66 10.04 9.31
C LYS A 122 7.98 10.25 10.04
N ALA A 123 8.12 11.42 10.64
CA ALA A 123 9.18 11.73 11.57
C ALA A 123 8.90 11.13 12.97
N LEU A 124 9.85 10.39 13.52
CA LEU A 124 9.82 9.84 14.88
C LEU A 124 10.45 10.78 15.93
N ALA A 125 11.24 11.74 15.46
CA ALA A 125 11.79 12.86 16.22
C ALA A 125 11.73 14.14 15.36
N ASP A 126 12.06 15.31 15.93
CA ASP A 126 12.24 16.52 15.12
C ASP A 126 13.42 16.28 14.14
N ILE A 127 13.16 16.41 12.85
CA ILE A 127 14.18 16.28 11.81
C ILE A 127 14.79 17.65 11.57
N THR A 128 16.10 17.76 11.70
CA THR A 128 16.85 19.00 11.45
C THR A 128 17.56 18.96 10.10
N ASP A 129 17.70 20.13 9.49
CA ASP A 129 18.59 20.34 8.36
C ASP A 129 20.05 20.32 8.85
N PRO A 130 20.93 19.46 8.33
CA PRO A 130 22.32 19.38 8.75
C PRO A 130 23.13 20.65 8.44
N ALA A 131 22.72 21.43 7.44
CA ALA A 131 23.43 22.65 7.04
C ALA A 131 23.06 23.85 7.93
N THR A 132 21.82 23.93 8.40
CA THR A 132 21.30 25.11 9.12
C THR A 132 20.96 24.83 10.58
N GLY A 133 20.80 23.56 10.97
CA GLY A 133 20.29 23.14 12.27
C GLY A 133 18.80 23.39 12.49
N ALA A 134 18.09 23.96 11.50
CA ALA A 134 16.68 24.28 11.63
C ALA A 134 15.82 23.00 11.56
N VAL A 135 14.72 22.95 12.32
CA VAL A 135 13.77 21.84 12.23
C VAL A 135 12.97 21.95 10.93
N ILE A 136 13.08 20.92 10.08
CA ILE A 136 12.41 20.81 8.77
C ILE A 136 11.16 19.93 8.80
N VAL A 137 11.08 18.98 9.74
CA VAL A 137 9.87 18.17 9.98
C VAL A 137 9.73 17.95 11.49
N LYS A 138 8.56 18.24 12.05
CA LYS A 138 8.31 18.02 13.49
C LYS A 138 8.02 16.56 13.78
N LYS A 139 8.38 16.09 14.98
CA LYS A 139 8.02 14.74 15.47
C LYS A 139 6.53 14.47 15.25
N GLY A 140 6.22 13.32 14.67
CA GLY A 140 4.85 12.86 14.37
C GLY A 140 4.30 13.32 13.03
N GLN A 141 4.91 14.31 12.36
CA GLN A 141 4.44 14.75 11.04
C GLN A 141 4.80 13.76 9.94
N GLN A 142 3.95 13.72 8.91
CA GLN A 142 4.22 12.99 7.67
C GLN A 142 5.37 13.63 6.89
N LEU A 143 6.15 12.79 6.21
CA LEU A 143 7.21 13.24 5.32
C LEU A 143 6.61 13.72 4.00
N SER A 144 7.14 14.82 3.47
CA SER A 144 6.75 15.35 2.15
C SER A 144 7.68 14.87 1.03
N SER A 145 8.81 14.24 1.38
CA SER A 145 9.79 13.73 0.42
C SER A 145 10.68 12.67 1.05
N PHE A 146 11.08 11.66 0.28
CA PHE A 146 12.10 10.70 0.73
C PHE A 146 13.46 11.35 1.03
N ALA A 147 13.73 12.56 0.54
CA ALA A 147 14.93 13.30 0.88
C ALA A 147 15.00 13.68 2.39
N GLN A 148 13.88 13.57 3.10
CA GLN A 148 13.80 13.80 4.55
C GLN A 148 14.08 12.53 5.37
N LEU A 149 14.20 11.36 4.74
CA LEU A 149 14.52 10.11 5.42
C LEU A 149 15.94 10.14 6.01
N ARG A 150 16.10 9.46 7.14
CA ARG A 150 17.36 9.31 7.89
C ARG A 150 17.63 7.84 8.19
N ASP A 151 18.92 7.52 8.35
CA ASP A 151 19.44 6.19 8.70
C ASP A 151 19.73 6.04 10.21
N ASP A 152 19.39 7.05 11.01
CA ASP A 152 19.64 7.12 12.46
C ASP A 152 18.42 6.73 13.33
N GLY A 153 17.35 6.22 12.70
CA GLY A 153 16.11 5.84 13.36
C GLY A 153 15.17 7.00 13.69
N THR A 154 15.45 8.23 13.27
CA THR A 154 14.56 9.38 13.48
C THR A 154 13.38 9.46 12.50
N THR A 155 13.35 8.59 11.47
CA THR A 155 12.25 8.49 10.50
C THR A 155 11.78 7.05 10.32
N SER A 156 10.49 6.87 10.03
CA SER A 156 9.90 5.59 9.62
C SER A 156 9.18 5.72 8.28
N CYS A 157 9.31 4.76 7.37
CA CYS A 157 8.63 4.75 6.08
C CYS A 157 8.47 3.32 5.56
N GLY A 158 7.25 2.88 5.27
CA GLY A 158 6.97 1.54 4.76
C GLY A 158 7.37 1.35 3.30
N CYS A 159 7.37 2.41 2.50
CA CYS A 159 7.79 2.39 1.10
C CYS A 159 8.44 3.71 0.69
N TRP A 160 9.78 3.79 0.71
CA TRP A 160 10.51 5.05 0.54
C TRP A 160 10.15 5.82 -0.74
N ILE A 161 9.89 5.13 -1.86
CA ILE A 161 9.49 5.76 -3.12
C ILE A 161 8.12 6.45 -3.05
N PHE A 162 7.30 6.15 -2.04
CA PHE A 162 5.99 6.75 -1.80
C PHE A 162 6.02 7.94 -0.84
N ALA A 163 7.14 8.24 -0.19
CA ALA A 163 7.26 9.44 0.64
C ALA A 163 6.98 10.71 -0.20
N GLY A 164 5.88 11.38 0.12
CA GLY A 164 5.26 12.45 -0.66
C GLY A 164 3.84 12.13 -1.17
N SER A 165 3.33 10.91 -1.02
CA SER A 165 1.98 10.51 -1.45
C SER A 165 0.87 10.91 -0.46
N TRP A 166 1.20 11.01 0.82
CA TRP A 166 0.32 11.50 1.88
C TRP A 166 1.11 12.40 2.84
N THR A 167 0.95 13.70 2.71
CA THR A 167 1.81 14.70 3.36
C THR A 167 1.01 15.48 4.42
N PRO A 168 1.60 16.45 5.15
CA PRO A 168 0.83 17.35 6.00
C PRO A 168 -0.26 18.13 5.24
N GLU A 169 -0.11 18.29 3.93
CA GLU A 169 -1.12 18.88 3.03
C GLU A 169 -2.25 17.90 2.65
N GLY A 170 -2.17 16.65 3.11
CA GLY A 170 -3.18 15.62 2.91
C GLY A 170 -2.82 14.58 1.85
N ASN A 171 -3.83 13.79 1.46
CA ASN A 171 -3.72 12.69 0.52
C ASN A 171 -3.54 13.19 -0.93
N GLN A 172 -2.31 13.14 -1.44
CA GLN A 172 -1.98 13.58 -2.81
C GLN A 172 -2.52 12.62 -3.87
N MET A 173 -2.73 11.35 -3.52
CA MET A 173 -3.26 10.30 -4.40
C MET A 173 -4.74 10.53 -4.76
N ALA A 174 -5.44 11.32 -3.96
CA ALA A 174 -6.85 11.68 -4.14
C ALA A 174 -7.07 12.97 -4.96
N ARG A 175 -6.01 13.65 -5.40
CA ARG A 175 -6.15 14.88 -6.20
C ARG A 175 -6.80 14.60 -7.56
N ARG A 176 -7.64 15.55 -8.03
CA ARG A 176 -8.45 15.42 -9.24
C ARG A 176 -8.30 16.59 -10.21
N ASP A 177 -7.18 17.32 -10.14
CA ASP A 177 -6.90 18.43 -11.06
C ASP A 177 -6.30 17.90 -12.37
N ASN A 178 -7.03 18.05 -13.48
CA ASN A 178 -6.63 17.56 -14.79
C ASN A 178 -6.01 18.66 -15.69
N ALA A 179 -5.60 19.79 -15.12
CA ALA A 179 -4.94 20.86 -15.87
C ALA A 179 -3.67 20.34 -16.56
N ASP A 180 -3.53 20.70 -17.85
CA ASP A 180 -2.32 20.52 -18.66
C ASP A 180 -1.94 21.85 -19.31
N PRO A 181 -1.26 22.75 -18.57
CA PRO A 181 -0.83 24.03 -19.10
C PRO A 181 0.16 23.92 -20.28
N SER A 182 0.85 22.79 -20.41
CA SER A 182 1.87 22.57 -21.45
C SER A 182 1.30 22.09 -22.78
N GLY A 183 0.12 21.45 -22.77
CA GLY A 183 -0.43 20.75 -23.93
C GLY A 183 0.23 19.39 -24.24
N LEU A 184 1.18 18.93 -23.41
CA LEU A 184 1.93 17.68 -23.61
C LEU A 184 1.27 16.46 -22.92
N GLY A 185 0.06 16.62 -22.38
CA GLY A 185 -0.67 15.58 -21.64
C GLY A 185 -0.15 15.34 -20.23
N ASN A 186 0.56 16.30 -19.62
CA ASN A 186 1.23 16.11 -18.34
C ASN A 186 0.45 16.73 -17.16
N THR A 187 -0.50 15.98 -16.60
CA THR A 187 -1.44 16.44 -15.56
C THR A 187 -0.91 16.24 -14.13
N LEU A 188 0.00 17.11 -13.69
CA LEU A 188 0.67 17.01 -12.39
C LEU A 188 -0.27 17.08 -11.17
N GLY A 189 -1.45 17.69 -11.33
CA GLY A 189 -2.48 17.81 -10.31
C GLY A 189 -3.41 16.60 -10.19
N TRP A 190 -3.28 15.59 -11.05
CA TRP A 190 -4.11 14.39 -11.00
C TRP A 190 -3.37 13.27 -10.28
N ALA A 191 -3.93 12.79 -9.17
CA ALA A 191 -3.32 11.79 -8.31
C ALA A 191 -1.86 12.15 -7.92
N TRP A 192 -1.02 11.16 -7.62
CA TRP A 192 0.39 11.37 -7.34
C TRP A 192 1.23 10.23 -7.93
N ALA A 193 2.32 10.56 -8.63
CA ALA A 193 3.19 9.57 -9.24
C ALA A 193 4.51 9.39 -8.49
N TRP A 194 4.98 8.17 -8.28
CA TRP A 194 6.33 7.94 -7.75
C TRP A 194 7.38 7.95 -8.87
N PRO A 195 8.59 8.49 -8.65
CA PRO A 195 9.07 9.19 -7.46
C PRO A 195 8.78 10.71 -7.52
N LEU A 196 8.40 11.32 -6.39
CA LEU A 196 8.19 12.77 -6.21
C LEU A 196 7.39 13.45 -7.34
N ASN A 197 6.27 12.85 -7.73
CA ASN A 197 5.37 13.32 -8.79
C ASN A 197 5.99 13.45 -10.20
N ARG A 198 7.17 12.86 -10.44
CA ARG A 198 7.85 12.89 -11.75
C ARG A 198 7.15 11.94 -12.73
N ARG A 199 6.40 12.50 -13.67
CA ARG A 199 5.61 11.74 -14.67
C ARG A 199 6.48 11.11 -15.75
N ILE A 200 7.55 11.79 -16.17
CA ILE A 200 8.54 11.28 -17.13
C ILE A 200 9.87 11.08 -16.39
N LEU A 201 10.36 9.85 -16.35
CA LEU A 201 11.67 9.55 -15.78
C LEU A 201 12.78 9.99 -16.74
N TYR A 202 13.97 10.25 -16.18
CA TYR A 202 15.16 10.63 -16.94
C TYR A 202 14.98 11.92 -17.77
N ASN A 203 14.03 12.78 -17.39
CA ASN A 203 13.70 13.99 -18.12
C ASN A 203 14.85 15.01 -18.24
N ARG A 204 15.93 14.92 -17.42
CA ARG A 204 17.16 15.68 -17.69
C ARG A 204 17.73 15.39 -19.08
N ALA A 205 17.53 14.19 -19.63
CA ALA A 205 17.97 13.81 -20.97
C ALA A 205 17.12 14.42 -22.10
N SER A 206 16.03 15.14 -21.79
CA SER A 206 15.27 15.89 -22.81
C SER A 206 15.97 17.19 -23.27
N ALA A 207 17.13 17.50 -22.71
CA ALA A 207 17.92 18.67 -23.01
C ALA A 207 19.42 18.35 -23.15
N ASP A 208 20.15 19.20 -23.87
CA ASP A 208 21.59 19.13 -24.04
C ASP A 208 22.37 19.45 -22.74
N PRO A 209 23.71 19.35 -22.70
CA PRO A 209 24.50 19.70 -21.51
C PRO A 209 24.36 21.16 -21.06
N GLN A 210 24.03 22.08 -21.98
CA GLN A 210 23.80 23.50 -21.70
C GLN A 210 22.37 23.79 -21.20
N GLY A 211 21.47 22.79 -21.27
CA GLY A 211 20.08 22.90 -20.82
C GLY A 211 19.10 23.31 -21.91
N ASN A 212 19.50 23.34 -23.18
CA ASN A 212 18.59 23.60 -24.29
C ASN A 212 17.77 22.34 -24.60
N PRO A 213 16.44 22.42 -24.75
CA PRO A 213 15.62 21.28 -25.16
C PRO A 213 16.06 20.74 -26.53
N TRP A 214 16.10 19.41 -26.67
CA TRP A 214 16.37 18.78 -27.97
C TRP A 214 15.28 19.07 -28.99
N ASP A 215 14.02 19.10 -28.53
CA ASP A 215 12.87 19.51 -29.31
C ASP A 215 12.10 20.59 -28.53
N PRO A 216 12.19 21.86 -28.94
CA PRO A 216 11.51 22.96 -28.24
C PRO A 216 10.01 23.11 -28.53
N LYS A 217 9.44 22.36 -29.50
CA LYS A 217 8.05 22.57 -29.97
C LYS A 217 7.20 21.31 -29.92
#